data_AF-A0A8J7TWD6-F1
#
_entry.id   AF-A0A8J7TWD6-F1
#
_cell.length_a   1.000
_cell.length_b   1.000
_cell.length_c   1.000
_cell.angle_alpha   90.00
_cell.angle_beta   90.00
_cell.angle_gamma   90.00
#
_symmetry.space_group_name_H-M   'P 1'
#
loop_
_entity.id
_entity.type
_entity.pdbx_description
1 polymer ?
#
loop_
_entity_poly.entity_id
_entity_poly.type
_entity_poly.pdbx_seq_one_letter_code
_entity_poly.pdbx_strand_id
1 'polypeptide(L)'
;MTDHRTGFLGAVGRFFFLPTDPTALGFMRILTGLLLLYTHAVYSLTLKEFFGPDAWWDQPTGNRQRRETPFLPSPLGWTDFHLSVRVDDVPHRRSAEVEFLRNIPSDSSARRANLRYIERLVRLPNDAYQEGLHLCNSATRLVTPEQDAQVRKALAADQVPDANLPVHIPDFVRNLAPQEREAVWNDLLGFITLLPNDLQRQDYVLVWLSNYPFDERVRLYQFLVGDLRDGDRDMSLPATSPDRDEVLGYLDTWGGDPRQTAEKGTSVFSVWYHVTDPTTMWAVHISCLVIFALFTVGLWTRVTSVLAWAASLNYIHRGQLILFGQDTMQTILIMYLMIGPSGAALSIDALRKRYRAAKALMGSGGRSVPWAEAALAGPQPSWLANFAVRLVQINFCFIYMSSGFSKLKGTTWWEHSAAWLVMANPEFGLTRYQAYEWLLREVIESRFLIAFIAGSVTVFTLAVEIGFPFLVWTRLRPLMVSLSALLHLGIAIMMGLAVFGMYMYTMLLAYFPAKLVRERVAHAPGSGRKLTVRYDGRDPTAVRKAALIRAVDVSGQVTFVDLAGKGDVDHTVRLTDPDGHEATGSD
;
A
#
# COMPACT_ATOMS: atom_id res chain seq x y z
N MET A 1 45.62 -15.28 13.11
CA MET A 1 44.58 -14.24 13.28
C MET A 1 44.45 -13.50 11.97
N THR A 2 43.46 -13.86 11.15
CA THR A 2 43.15 -13.13 9.92
C THR A 2 42.65 -11.74 10.29
N ASP A 3 43.24 -10.71 9.70
CA ASP A 3 42.76 -9.33 9.87
C ASP A 3 41.28 -9.28 9.50
N HIS A 4 40.41 -9.20 10.50
CA HIS A 4 38.95 -9.15 10.33
C HIS A 4 38.49 -7.98 9.46
N ARG A 5 39.40 -7.06 9.09
CA ARG A 5 39.15 -5.93 8.20
C ARG A 5 39.27 -6.27 6.72
N THR A 6 39.93 -7.34 6.26
CA THR A 6 40.16 -7.53 4.80
C THR A 6 39.30 -8.62 4.14
N GLY A 7 38.68 -9.51 4.93
CA GLY A 7 37.78 -10.55 4.43
C GLY A 7 36.36 -10.07 4.09
N PHE A 8 35.51 -10.98 3.60
CA PHE A 8 34.10 -10.72 3.26
C PHE A 8 33.33 -10.03 4.40
N LEU A 9 33.46 -10.52 5.64
CA LEU A 9 32.84 -9.90 6.82
C LEU A 9 33.33 -8.48 7.07
N GLY A 10 34.60 -8.19 6.81
CA GLY A 10 35.15 -6.84 6.88
C GLY A 10 34.59 -5.92 5.80
N ALA A 11 34.36 -6.44 4.59
CA ALA A 11 33.69 -5.70 3.51
C ALA A 11 32.22 -5.39 3.84
N VAL A 12 31.48 -6.37 4.35
CA VAL A 12 30.12 -6.18 4.88
C VAL A 12 30.11 -5.13 5.99
N GLY A 13 31.06 -5.23 6.93
CA GLY A 13 31.24 -4.27 8.01
C GLY A 13 31.45 -2.83 7.51
N ARG A 14 32.34 -2.62 6.54
CA ARG A 14 32.54 -1.29 5.91
C ARG A 14 31.32 -0.81 5.15
N PHE A 15 30.65 -1.70 4.42
CA PHE A 15 29.49 -1.34 3.62
C PHE A 15 28.39 -0.73 4.49
N PHE A 16 28.08 -1.36 5.63
CA PHE A 16 27.03 -0.94 6.55
C PHE A 16 27.47 0.09 7.60
N PHE A 17 28.70 0.01 8.12
CA PHE A 17 29.07 0.72 9.35
C PHE A 17 30.21 1.74 9.18
N LEU A 18 30.69 2.01 7.96
CA LEU A 18 31.64 3.11 7.76
C LEU A 18 30.98 4.45 8.13
N PRO A 19 31.53 5.25 9.05
CA PRO A 19 30.92 6.52 9.43
C PRO A 19 30.77 7.47 8.24
N THR A 20 29.58 8.05 8.08
CA THR A 20 29.29 9.01 7.01
C THR A 20 28.57 10.25 7.55
N ASP A 21 28.57 11.31 6.75
CA ASP A 21 27.89 12.57 7.06
C ASP A 21 26.35 12.38 7.11
N PRO A 22 25.68 12.74 8.22
CA PRO A 22 24.24 12.59 8.37
C PRO A 22 23.39 13.63 7.61
N THR A 23 24.00 14.61 6.92
CA THR A 23 23.29 15.70 6.24
C THR A 23 22.26 15.22 5.22
N ALA A 24 22.55 14.13 4.49
CA ALA A 24 21.59 13.53 3.57
C ALA A 24 20.31 13.07 4.27
N LEU A 25 20.43 12.43 5.44
CA LEU A 25 19.27 12.01 6.24
C LEU A 25 18.50 13.20 6.81
N GLY A 26 19.20 14.29 7.20
CA GLY A 26 18.56 15.53 7.63
C GLY A 26 17.73 16.18 6.53
N PHE A 27 18.21 16.16 5.28
CA PHE A 27 17.46 16.66 4.14
C PHE A 27 16.27 15.76 3.78
N MET A 28 16.49 14.46 3.74
CA MET A 28 15.40 13.49 3.53
C MET A 28 14.30 13.63 4.59
N ARG A 29 14.66 13.86 5.86
CA ARG A 29 13.71 14.13 6.96
C ARG A 29 12.82 15.34 6.67
N ILE A 30 13.40 16.44 6.19
CA ILE A 30 12.63 17.64 5.85
C ILE A 30 11.63 17.31 4.73
N LEU A 31 12.08 16.67 3.65
CA LEU A 31 11.20 16.33 2.53
C LEU A 31 10.08 15.36 2.95
N THR A 32 10.43 14.27 3.64
CA THR A 32 9.45 13.32 4.18
C THR A 32 8.44 14.00 5.11
N GLY A 33 8.91 14.89 5.98
CA GLY A 33 8.06 15.64 6.89
C GLY A 33 7.14 16.64 6.19
N LEU A 34 7.60 17.32 5.15
CA LEU A 34 6.77 18.19 4.31
C LEU A 34 5.69 17.40 3.58
N LEU A 35 6.03 16.23 3.05
CA LEU A 35 5.05 15.35 2.38
C LEU A 35 4.01 14.81 3.37
N LEU A 36 4.43 14.42 4.58
CA LEU A 36 3.51 14.06 5.66
C LEU A 36 2.53 15.19 5.97
N LEU A 37 3.06 16.41 6.19
CA LEU A 37 2.23 17.58 6.46
C LEU A 37 1.25 17.85 5.31
N TYR A 38 1.72 17.80 4.07
CA TYR A 38 0.88 18.02 2.90
C TYR A 38 -0.29 17.03 2.84
N THR A 39 0.00 15.73 2.86
CA THR A 39 -1.04 14.68 2.73
C THR A 39 -2.06 14.78 3.87
N HIS A 40 -1.60 15.01 5.09
CA HIS A 40 -2.50 15.06 6.25
C HIS A 40 -3.23 16.41 6.37
N ALA A 41 -2.66 17.51 5.88
CA ALA A 41 -3.38 18.78 5.77
C ALA A 41 -4.50 18.70 4.72
N VAL A 42 -4.31 17.93 3.64
CA VAL A 42 -5.40 17.66 2.68
C VAL A 42 -6.53 16.88 3.35
N TYR A 43 -6.22 15.88 4.18
CA TYR A 43 -7.24 15.18 4.97
C TYR A 43 -8.03 16.10 5.92
N SER A 44 -7.48 17.24 6.34
CA SER A 44 -8.21 18.20 7.15
C SER A 44 -9.49 18.70 6.44
N LEU A 45 -9.51 18.76 5.11
CA LEU A 45 -10.64 19.27 4.33
C LEU A 45 -11.89 18.37 4.46
N THR A 46 -11.69 17.07 4.61
CA THR A 46 -12.76 16.05 4.61
C THR A 46 -12.52 14.98 5.69
N LEU A 47 -11.98 15.38 6.84
CA LEU A 47 -11.53 14.47 7.90
C LEU A 47 -12.62 13.48 8.35
N LYS A 48 -13.87 13.94 8.44
CA LYS A 48 -15.02 13.11 8.84
C LYS A 48 -15.43 12.10 7.77
N GLU A 49 -15.32 12.46 6.49
CA GLU A 49 -15.66 11.57 5.38
C GLU A 49 -14.66 10.43 5.24
N PHE A 50 -13.41 10.66 5.64
CA PHE A 50 -12.36 9.62 5.66
C PHE A 50 -12.34 8.79 6.95
N PHE A 51 -12.50 9.41 8.11
CA PHE A 51 -12.20 8.77 9.40
C PHE A 51 -13.31 8.84 10.45
N GLY A 52 -14.44 9.48 10.13
CA GLY A 52 -15.60 9.57 11.02
C GLY A 52 -16.38 8.26 11.17
N PRO A 53 -17.43 8.28 12.01
CA PRO A 53 -18.32 7.12 12.18
C PRO A 53 -19.06 6.77 10.89
N ASP A 54 -19.51 7.79 10.14
CA ASP A 54 -20.23 7.66 8.86
C ASP A 54 -19.31 7.93 7.65
N ALA A 55 -18.02 7.64 7.79
CA ALA A 55 -17.05 7.75 6.69
C ALA A 55 -17.44 6.87 5.49
N TRP A 56 -16.83 7.08 4.33
CA TRP A 56 -17.04 6.22 3.15
C TRP A 56 -16.82 4.73 3.45
N TRP A 57 -15.91 4.45 4.38
CA TRP A 57 -15.82 3.17 5.07
C TRP A 57 -16.23 3.37 6.52
N ASP A 58 -17.51 3.14 6.81
CA ASP A 58 -18.11 3.44 8.10
C ASP A 58 -17.46 2.63 9.24
N GLN A 59 -17.66 3.09 10.46
CA GLN A 59 -17.04 2.48 11.63
C GLN A 59 -17.51 1.05 11.91
N PRO A 60 -18.81 0.69 11.79
CA PRO A 60 -19.26 -0.70 11.91
C PRO A 60 -18.59 -1.63 10.90
N THR A 61 -18.51 -1.25 9.63
CA THR A 61 -17.90 -2.05 8.56
C THR A 61 -16.40 -2.18 8.79
N GLY A 62 -15.71 -1.10 9.14
CA GLY A 62 -14.29 -1.14 9.50
C GLY A 62 -14.00 -2.02 10.72
N ASN A 63 -14.86 -1.98 11.74
CA ASN A 63 -14.74 -2.86 12.90
C ASN A 63 -15.01 -4.33 12.56
N ARG A 64 -15.99 -4.61 11.69
CA ARG A 64 -16.26 -5.95 11.19
C ARG A 64 -15.04 -6.48 10.44
N GLN A 65 -14.50 -5.70 9.51
CA GLN A 65 -13.32 -6.09 8.73
C GLN A 65 -12.12 -6.43 9.60
N ARG A 66 -11.70 -5.52 10.49
CA ARG A 66 -10.51 -5.78 11.32
C ARG A 66 -10.68 -6.94 12.31
N ARG A 67 -11.90 -7.40 12.59
CA ARG A 67 -12.19 -8.47 13.57
C ARG A 67 -12.57 -9.79 12.92
N GLU A 68 -13.11 -9.75 11.71
CA GLU A 68 -13.78 -10.90 11.09
C GLU A 68 -13.23 -11.26 9.71
N THR A 69 -12.35 -10.47 9.10
CA THR A 69 -11.74 -10.86 7.81
C THR A 69 -11.04 -12.22 7.95
N PRO A 70 -11.30 -13.20 7.06
CA PRO A 70 -10.69 -14.51 7.15
C PRO A 70 -9.21 -14.46 6.81
N PHE A 71 -8.37 -15.00 7.69
CA PHE A 71 -7.01 -15.38 7.35
C PHE A 71 -6.97 -16.87 6.97
N LEU A 72 -6.84 -17.13 5.68
CA LEU A 72 -6.61 -18.47 5.17
C LEU A 72 -5.11 -18.77 5.28
N PRO A 73 -4.69 -19.82 5.98
CA PRO A 73 -3.29 -20.15 6.09
C PRO A 73 -2.73 -20.46 4.70
N SER A 74 -1.71 -19.72 4.27
CA SER A 74 -0.92 -20.11 3.11
C SER A 74 -0.09 -21.33 3.51
N PRO A 75 -0.32 -22.51 2.91
CA PRO A 75 0.50 -23.66 3.24
C PRO A 75 1.95 -23.33 2.85
N LEU A 76 2.84 -23.27 3.85
CA LEU A 76 4.29 -23.21 3.61
C LEU A 76 4.83 -24.53 3.02
N GLY A 77 3.95 -25.53 2.82
CA GLY A 77 4.24 -26.83 2.21
C GLY A 77 3.58 -27.00 0.84
N TRP A 78 3.70 -28.21 0.29
CA TRP A 78 3.18 -28.60 -1.03
C TRP A 78 1.74 -29.17 -0.98
N THR A 79 1.03 -28.98 0.13
CA THR A 79 -0.34 -29.49 0.31
C THR A 79 -1.34 -28.51 -0.27
N ASP A 80 -2.19 -28.98 -1.18
CA ASP A 80 -3.26 -28.18 -1.75
C ASP A 80 -4.31 -27.85 -0.68
N PHE A 81 -4.60 -26.55 -0.53
CA PHE A 81 -5.65 -26.08 0.35
C PHE A 81 -6.97 -26.06 -0.42
N HIS A 82 -7.86 -27.00 -0.09
CA HIS A 82 -9.18 -27.10 -0.72
C HIS A 82 -10.25 -26.42 0.14
N LEU A 83 -10.94 -25.45 -0.44
CA LEU A 83 -12.09 -24.79 0.19
C LEU A 83 -13.25 -25.79 0.40
N SER A 84 -14.05 -25.60 1.45
CA SER A 84 -15.27 -26.39 1.67
C SER A 84 -16.32 -26.07 0.61
N VAL A 85 -16.43 -24.79 0.25
CA VAL A 85 -17.25 -24.28 -0.86
C VAL A 85 -16.56 -23.04 -1.43
N ARG A 86 -16.57 -22.89 -2.76
CA ARG A 86 -16.17 -21.65 -3.44
C ARG A 86 -17.43 -20.86 -3.75
N VAL A 87 -17.46 -19.58 -3.42
CA VAL A 87 -18.57 -18.66 -3.75
C VAL A 87 -18.04 -17.48 -4.56
N ASP A 88 -18.90 -16.74 -5.25
CA ASP A 88 -18.49 -15.56 -6.03
C ASP A 88 -17.80 -14.49 -5.15
N ASP A 89 -16.79 -13.82 -5.70
CA ASP A 89 -16.14 -12.68 -5.03
C ASP A 89 -17.06 -11.44 -5.01
N VAL A 90 -18.02 -11.38 -5.93
CA VAL A 90 -18.92 -10.24 -6.12
C VAL A 90 -20.10 -10.32 -5.14
N PRO A 91 -20.27 -9.35 -4.20
CA PRO A 91 -21.20 -9.50 -3.09
C PRO A 91 -22.66 -9.79 -3.48
N HIS A 92 -23.19 -9.15 -4.52
CA HIS A 92 -24.58 -9.38 -4.93
C HIS A 92 -24.81 -10.77 -5.53
N ARG A 93 -23.81 -11.34 -6.24
CA ARG A 93 -23.89 -12.71 -6.78
C ARG A 93 -23.73 -13.74 -5.68
N ARG A 94 -22.72 -13.54 -4.83
CA ARG A 94 -22.50 -14.33 -3.61
C ARG A 94 -23.74 -14.41 -2.73
N SER A 95 -24.44 -13.29 -2.55
CA SER A 95 -25.68 -13.29 -1.76
C SER A 95 -26.77 -14.19 -2.34
N ALA A 96 -26.83 -14.38 -3.67
CA ALA A 96 -27.77 -15.28 -4.32
C ALA A 96 -27.37 -16.76 -4.14
N GLU A 97 -26.08 -17.06 -4.20
CA GLU A 97 -25.54 -18.38 -3.88
C GLU A 97 -25.81 -18.75 -2.42
N VAL A 98 -25.58 -17.82 -1.48
CA VAL A 98 -25.87 -18.06 -0.07
C VAL A 98 -27.38 -18.22 0.18
N GLU A 99 -28.23 -17.47 -0.52
CA GLU A 99 -29.69 -17.69 -0.47
C GLU A 99 -30.07 -19.10 -0.95
N PHE A 100 -29.49 -19.57 -2.06
CA PHE A 100 -29.64 -20.97 -2.49
C PHE A 100 -29.19 -21.95 -1.40
N LEU A 101 -28.03 -21.71 -0.77
CA LEU A 101 -27.58 -22.52 0.35
C LEU A 101 -28.55 -22.46 1.55
N ARG A 102 -29.22 -21.34 1.80
CA ARG A 102 -30.25 -21.22 2.86
C ARG A 102 -31.50 -22.01 2.54
N ASN A 103 -31.89 -22.07 1.27
CA ASN A 103 -33.09 -22.80 0.81
C ASN A 103 -32.96 -24.32 0.87
N ILE A 104 -31.74 -24.87 0.88
CA ILE A 104 -31.51 -26.31 1.02
C ILE A 104 -32.07 -26.83 2.36
N PRO A 105 -32.92 -27.87 2.39
CA PRO A 105 -33.47 -28.37 3.65
C PRO A 105 -32.42 -28.79 4.68
N SER A 106 -32.71 -28.53 5.96
CA SER A 106 -31.91 -29.05 7.07
C SER A 106 -32.04 -30.56 7.25
N ASP A 107 -33.23 -31.11 6.98
CA ASP A 107 -33.50 -32.55 7.03
C ASP A 107 -32.70 -33.29 5.94
N SER A 108 -31.96 -34.33 6.34
CA SER A 108 -31.06 -35.05 5.43
C SER A 108 -31.79 -35.78 4.31
N SER A 109 -33.01 -36.28 4.55
CA SER A 109 -33.78 -37.00 3.54
C SER A 109 -34.34 -36.05 2.49
N ALA A 110 -34.95 -34.94 2.92
CA ALA A 110 -35.43 -33.88 2.04
C ALA A 110 -34.28 -33.26 1.24
N ARG A 111 -33.16 -32.95 1.91
CA ARG A 111 -31.95 -32.43 1.26
C ARG A 111 -31.46 -33.32 0.13
N ARG A 112 -31.31 -34.63 0.38
CA ARG A 112 -30.90 -35.59 -0.66
C ARG A 112 -31.91 -35.63 -1.80
N ALA A 113 -33.21 -35.66 -1.47
CA ALA A 113 -34.26 -35.69 -2.48
C ALA A 113 -34.22 -34.47 -3.43
N ASN A 114 -34.07 -33.26 -2.89
CA ASN A 114 -34.00 -32.03 -3.70
C ASN A 114 -32.67 -31.86 -4.46
N LEU A 115 -31.58 -32.54 -4.04
CA LEU A 115 -30.26 -32.44 -4.68
C LEU A 115 -29.95 -33.61 -5.64
N ARG A 116 -30.87 -34.56 -5.85
CA ARG A 116 -30.67 -35.70 -6.77
C ARG A 116 -30.32 -35.28 -8.20
N TYR A 117 -30.90 -34.17 -8.67
CA TYR A 117 -30.58 -33.65 -10.00
C TYR A 117 -29.10 -33.25 -10.10
N ILE A 118 -28.58 -32.53 -9.11
CA ILE A 118 -27.16 -32.15 -9.04
C ILE A 118 -26.26 -33.37 -8.88
N GLU A 119 -26.65 -34.35 -8.06
CA GLU A 119 -25.90 -35.61 -7.92
C GLU A 119 -25.64 -36.28 -9.28
N ARG A 120 -26.66 -36.28 -10.15
CA ARG A 120 -26.56 -36.82 -11.50
C ARG A 120 -25.63 -35.98 -12.35
N LEU A 121 -25.82 -34.65 -12.36
CA LEU A 121 -25.04 -33.74 -13.20
C LEU A 121 -23.54 -33.82 -12.89
N VAL A 122 -23.13 -33.81 -11.61
CA VAL A 122 -21.70 -33.77 -11.24
C VAL A 122 -20.90 -35.00 -11.67
N ARG A 123 -21.58 -36.08 -12.09
CA ARG A 123 -20.97 -37.31 -12.62
C ARG A 123 -20.86 -37.32 -14.15
N LEU A 124 -21.48 -36.35 -14.84
CA LEU A 124 -21.48 -36.25 -16.29
C LEU A 124 -20.20 -35.57 -16.81
N PRO A 125 -19.83 -35.82 -18.07
CA PRO A 125 -18.86 -34.99 -18.79
C PRO A 125 -19.27 -33.51 -18.80
N ASN A 126 -18.28 -32.62 -18.98
CA ASN A 126 -18.51 -31.19 -18.78
C ASN A 126 -19.55 -30.58 -19.73
N ASP A 127 -19.58 -30.98 -21.00
CA ASP A 127 -20.60 -30.60 -21.98
C ASP A 127 -22.01 -30.97 -21.53
N ALA A 128 -22.23 -32.23 -21.16
CA ALA A 128 -23.54 -32.71 -20.68
C ALA A 128 -23.93 -32.06 -19.33
N TYR A 129 -22.97 -31.74 -18.47
CA TYR A 129 -23.20 -30.96 -17.25
C TYR A 129 -23.74 -29.56 -17.56
N GLN A 130 -23.11 -28.86 -18.52
CA GLN A 130 -23.56 -27.53 -18.93
C GLN A 130 -24.96 -27.57 -19.55
N GLU A 131 -25.22 -28.55 -20.43
CA GLU A 131 -26.56 -28.74 -21.01
C GLU A 131 -27.62 -29.02 -19.94
N GLY A 132 -27.27 -29.78 -18.88
CA GLY A 132 -28.15 -29.99 -17.74
C GLY A 132 -28.50 -28.70 -17.00
N LEU A 133 -27.52 -27.82 -16.75
CA LEU A 133 -27.77 -26.51 -16.16
C LEU A 133 -28.58 -25.59 -17.10
N HIS A 134 -28.36 -25.66 -18.42
CA HIS A 134 -29.18 -24.96 -19.41
C HIS A 134 -30.63 -25.45 -19.40
N LEU A 135 -30.85 -26.76 -19.27
CA LEU A 135 -32.18 -27.34 -19.09
C LEU A 135 -32.85 -26.77 -17.82
N CYS A 136 -32.13 -26.76 -16.69
CA CYS A 136 -32.60 -26.14 -15.45
C CYS A 136 -33.01 -24.68 -15.68
N ASN A 137 -32.16 -23.90 -16.34
CA ASN A 137 -32.42 -22.50 -16.64
C ASN A 137 -33.64 -22.27 -17.55
N SER A 138 -33.88 -23.18 -18.50
CA SER A 138 -35.07 -23.10 -19.35
C SER A 138 -36.34 -23.51 -18.59
N ALA A 139 -36.24 -24.48 -17.70
CA ALA A 139 -37.36 -24.99 -16.92
C ALA A 139 -37.86 -23.98 -15.86
N THR A 140 -36.97 -23.16 -15.28
CA THR A 140 -37.39 -22.07 -14.37
C THR A 140 -38.21 -20.98 -15.07
N ARG A 141 -38.11 -20.90 -16.40
CA ARG A 141 -38.85 -19.93 -17.23
C ARG A 141 -40.17 -20.46 -17.77
N LEU A 142 -40.57 -21.66 -17.37
CA LEU A 142 -41.92 -22.16 -17.66
C LEU A 142 -42.94 -21.33 -16.88
N VAL A 143 -43.88 -20.74 -17.62
CA VAL A 143 -44.84 -19.75 -17.09
C VAL A 143 -46.21 -20.38 -16.83
N THR A 144 -46.55 -21.50 -17.49
CA THR A 144 -47.88 -22.11 -17.38
C THR A 144 -47.85 -23.62 -17.09
N PRO A 145 -48.83 -24.17 -16.34
CA PRO A 145 -48.94 -25.62 -16.11
C PRO A 145 -49.06 -26.45 -17.40
N GLU A 146 -49.61 -25.87 -18.47
CA GLU A 146 -49.72 -26.52 -19.78
C GLU A 146 -48.34 -26.75 -20.42
N GLN A 147 -47.38 -25.85 -20.19
CA GLN A 147 -46.02 -26.03 -20.69
C GLN A 147 -45.31 -27.19 -19.99
N ASP A 148 -45.47 -27.35 -18.68
CA ASP A 148 -44.97 -28.52 -17.95
C ASP A 148 -45.62 -29.82 -18.46
N ALA A 149 -46.94 -29.82 -18.65
CA ALA A 149 -47.66 -30.97 -19.20
C ALA A 149 -47.18 -31.35 -20.61
N GLN A 150 -46.85 -30.36 -21.44
CA GLN A 150 -46.28 -30.56 -22.77
C GLN A 150 -44.89 -31.23 -22.69
N VAL A 151 -44.04 -30.81 -21.76
CA VAL A 151 -42.73 -31.44 -21.52
C VAL A 151 -42.90 -32.87 -21.02
N ARG A 152 -43.76 -33.11 -20.04
CA ARG A 152 -44.02 -34.46 -19.53
C ARG A 152 -44.50 -35.42 -20.61
N LYS A 153 -45.42 -34.98 -21.47
CA LYS A 153 -45.89 -35.77 -22.62
C LYS A 153 -44.75 -36.11 -23.57
N ALA A 154 -43.83 -35.18 -23.80
CA ALA A 154 -42.67 -35.38 -24.66
C ALA A 154 -41.65 -36.35 -24.05
N LEU A 155 -41.42 -36.30 -22.74
CA LEU A 155 -40.52 -37.21 -22.03
C LEU A 155 -41.05 -38.65 -21.99
N ALA A 156 -42.38 -38.82 -21.92
CA ALA A 156 -43.05 -40.12 -21.91
C ALA A 156 -43.12 -40.82 -23.28
N ALA A 157 -42.82 -40.13 -24.37
CA ALA A 157 -42.80 -40.71 -25.72
C ALA A 157 -41.58 -41.66 -25.90
N ASP A 158 -41.70 -42.65 -26.79
CA ASP A 158 -40.60 -43.58 -27.10
C ASP A 158 -39.31 -42.83 -27.50
N GLN A 159 -39.47 -41.79 -28.33
CA GLN A 159 -38.42 -40.84 -28.68
C GLN A 159 -38.88 -39.41 -28.36
N VAL A 160 -37.99 -38.62 -27.74
CA VAL A 160 -38.27 -37.21 -27.43
C VAL A 160 -38.32 -36.40 -28.74
N PRO A 161 -39.39 -35.64 -29.01
CA PRO A 161 -39.49 -34.83 -30.22
C PRO A 161 -38.35 -33.79 -30.35
N ASP A 162 -37.94 -33.50 -31.59
CA ASP A 162 -36.87 -32.53 -31.88
C ASP A 162 -37.35 -31.07 -31.94
N ALA A 163 -38.66 -30.84 -32.10
CA ALA A 163 -39.24 -29.51 -32.29
C ALA A 163 -40.48 -29.28 -31.42
N ASN A 164 -40.85 -28.00 -31.24
CA ASN A 164 -42.04 -27.54 -30.52
C ASN A 164 -42.07 -27.93 -29.02
N LEU A 165 -40.93 -27.89 -28.33
CA LEU A 165 -40.88 -27.99 -26.88
C LEU A 165 -40.56 -26.62 -26.26
N PRO A 166 -41.15 -26.27 -25.11
CA PRO A 166 -40.86 -25.02 -24.42
C PRO A 166 -39.46 -25.00 -23.79
N VAL A 167 -38.81 -26.16 -23.69
CA VAL A 167 -37.44 -26.35 -23.17
C VAL A 167 -36.63 -27.24 -24.10
N HIS A 168 -35.32 -27.04 -24.13
CA HIS A 168 -34.40 -27.92 -24.85
C HIS A 168 -34.01 -29.09 -23.96
N ILE A 169 -34.36 -30.32 -24.36
CA ILE A 169 -33.99 -31.56 -23.63
C ILE A 169 -32.60 -32.04 -24.11
N PRO A 170 -31.59 -32.13 -23.22
CA PRO A 170 -30.25 -32.62 -23.53
C PRO A 170 -30.18 -34.09 -23.93
N ASP A 171 -29.16 -34.48 -24.68
CA ASP A 171 -28.99 -35.85 -25.19
C ASP A 171 -28.89 -36.89 -24.08
N PHE A 172 -28.23 -36.56 -22.96
CA PHE A 172 -28.13 -37.48 -21.82
C PHE A 172 -29.49 -37.80 -21.18
N VAL A 173 -30.51 -36.95 -21.37
CA VAL A 173 -31.88 -37.23 -20.96
C VAL A 173 -32.63 -37.96 -22.07
N ARG A 174 -32.47 -37.53 -23.34
CA ARG A 174 -33.11 -38.19 -24.50
C ARG A 174 -32.79 -39.67 -24.59
N ASN A 175 -31.56 -40.06 -24.22
CA ASN A 175 -31.08 -41.43 -24.32
C ASN A 175 -31.57 -42.36 -23.18
N LEU A 176 -32.28 -41.85 -22.17
CA LEU A 176 -32.84 -42.65 -21.07
C LEU A 176 -34.19 -43.29 -21.45
N ALA A 177 -34.62 -44.30 -20.68
CA ALA A 177 -35.96 -44.87 -20.83
C ALA A 177 -37.03 -43.85 -20.39
N PRO A 178 -38.27 -43.88 -20.94
CA PRO A 178 -39.30 -42.89 -20.63
C PRO A 178 -39.58 -42.67 -19.13
N GLN A 179 -39.59 -43.75 -18.33
CA GLN A 179 -39.78 -43.67 -16.87
C GLN A 179 -38.62 -42.95 -16.18
N GLU A 180 -37.39 -43.13 -16.66
CA GLU A 180 -36.20 -42.48 -16.11
C GLU A 180 -36.14 -41.01 -16.52
N ARG A 181 -36.58 -40.66 -17.74
CA ARG A 181 -36.70 -39.25 -18.18
C ARG A 181 -37.64 -38.46 -17.29
N GLU A 182 -38.80 -39.02 -16.96
CA GLU A 182 -39.77 -38.40 -16.06
C GLU A 182 -39.21 -38.27 -14.63
N ALA A 183 -38.49 -39.28 -14.14
CA ALA A 183 -37.81 -39.21 -12.84
C ALA A 183 -36.77 -38.06 -12.81
N VAL A 184 -35.96 -37.91 -13.86
CA VAL A 184 -35.00 -36.80 -14.00
C VAL A 184 -35.70 -35.45 -14.01
N TRP A 185 -36.84 -35.34 -14.70
CA TRP A 185 -37.64 -34.11 -14.72
C TRP A 185 -38.18 -33.76 -13.32
N ASN A 186 -38.69 -34.74 -12.58
CA ASN A 186 -39.16 -34.53 -11.21
C ASN A 186 -38.02 -34.13 -10.26
N ASP A 187 -36.84 -34.75 -10.40
CA ASP A 187 -35.65 -34.36 -9.64
C ASP A 187 -35.22 -32.92 -9.97
N LEU A 188 -35.27 -32.52 -11.25
CA LEU A 188 -34.99 -31.15 -11.70
C LEU A 188 -35.98 -30.14 -11.10
N LEU A 189 -37.28 -30.44 -11.12
CA LEU A 189 -38.29 -29.57 -10.52
C LEU A 189 -38.06 -29.44 -9.00
N GLY A 190 -37.69 -30.54 -8.33
CA GLY A 190 -37.29 -30.52 -6.93
C GLY A 190 -36.07 -29.62 -6.66
N PHE A 191 -35.07 -29.66 -7.53
CA PHE A 191 -33.91 -28.76 -7.44
C PHE A 191 -34.28 -27.30 -7.66
N ILE A 192 -35.15 -27.00 -8.64
CA ILE A 192 -35.59 -25.63 -8.94
C ILE A 192 -36.24 -24.95 -7.72
N THR A 193 -36.94 -25.71 -6.88
CA THR A 193 -37.52 -25.15 -5.63
C THR A 193 -36.48 -24.61 -4.63
N LEU A 194 -35.21 -24.99 -4.78
CA LEU A 194 -34.12 -24.49 -3.95
C LEU A 194 -33.56 -23.15 -4.46
N LEU A 195 -33.78 -22.81 -5.73
CA LEU A 195 -33.23 -21.60 -6.31
C LEU A 195 -33.92 -20.34 -5.73
N PRO A 196 -33.26 -19.17 -5.74
CA PRO A 196 -33.88 -17.90 -5.35
C PRO A 196 -35.16 -17.62 -6.15
N ASN A 197 -36.10 -16.87 -5.57
CA ASN A 197 -37.37 -16.55 -6.25
C ASN A 197 -37.20 -15.59 -7.44
N ASP A 198 -36.15 -14.77 -7.44
CA ASP A 198 -35.86 -13.79 -8.49
C ASP A 198 -35.06 -14.43 -9.64
N LEU A 199 -35.52 -14.27 -10.89
CA LEU A 199 -34.91 -14.88 -12.07
C LEU A 199 -33.44 -14.48 -12.28
N GLN A 200 -33.07 -13.23 -11.97
CA GLN A 200 -31.68 -12.78 -12.11
C GLN A 200 -30.78 -13.46 -11.07
N ARG A 201 -31.26 -13.62 -9.83
CA ARG A 201 -30.57 -14.36 -8.77
C ARG A 201 -30.46 -15.85 -9.09
N GLN A 202 -31.47 -16.45 -9.73
CA GLN A 202 -31.37 -17.83 -10.25
C GLN A 202 -30.25 -17.96 -11.28
N ASP A 203 -30.17 -17.02 -12.24
CA ASP A 203 -29.11 -16.99 -13.24
C ASP A 203 -27.71 -16.91 -12.57
N TYR A 204 -27.55 -16.13 -11.49
CA TYR A 204 -26.27 -16.10 -10.74
C TYR A 204 -25.88 -17.46 -10.16
N VAL A 205 -26.82 -18.17 -9.51
CA VAL A 205 -26.56 -19.51 -8.96
C VAL A 205 -26.21 -20.52 -10.06
N LEU A 206 -26.92 -20.49 -11.19
CA LEU A 206 -26.66 -21.40 -12.30
C LEU A 206 -25.32 -21.11 -12.99
N VAL A 207 -24.95 -19.83 -13.14
CA VAL A 207 -23.64 -19.42 -13.65
C VAL A 207 -22.53 -19.84 -12.70
N TRP A 208 -22.73 -19.69 -11.40
CA TRP A 208 -21.80 -20.18 -10.37
C TRP A 208 -21.57 -21.70 -10.48
N LEU A 209 -22.65 -22.49 -10.53
CA LEU A 209 -22.57 -23.94 -10.72
C LEU A 209 -21.89 -24.30 -12.05
N SER A 210 -22.17 -23.57 -13.12
CA SER A 210 -21.55 -23.75 -14.45
C SER A 210 -20.04 -23.54 -14.40
N ASN A 211 -19.59 -22.48 -13.73
CA ASN A 211 -18.18 -22.09 -13.63
C ASN A 211 -17.42 -22.83 -12.53
N TYR A 212 -18.09 -23.67 -11.75
CA TYR A 212 -17.44 -24.44 -10.69
C TYR A 212 -16.40 -25.42 -11.27
N PRO A 213 -15.16 -25.48 -10.71
CA PRO A 213 -14.09 -26.33 -11.23
C PRO A 213 -14.52 -27.79 -11.35
N PHE A 214 -14.24 -28.40 -12.52
CA PHE A 214 -14.70 -29.75 -12.84
C PHE A 214 -14.27 -30.79 -11.80
N ASP A 215 -13.03 -30.70 -11.32
CA ASP A 215 -12.42 -31.56 -10.31
C ASP A 215 -12.99 -31.36 -8.89
N GLU A 216 -13.69 -30.25 -8.63
CA GLU A 216 -14.29 -29.95 -7.33
C GLU A 216 -15.82 -30.13 -7.29
N ARG A 217 -16.49 -30.40 -8.42
CA ARG A 217 -17.97 -30.54 -8.47
C ARG A 217 -18.51 -31.64 -7.55
N VAL A 218 -17.83 -32.78 -7.48
CA VAL A 218 -18.20 -33.87 -6.56
C VAL A 218 -18.07 -33.43 -5.10
N ARG A 219 -17.01 -32.67 -4.79
CA ARG A 219 -16.77 -32.11 -3.45
C ARG A 219 -17.83 -31.07 -3.09
N LEU A 220 -18.25 -30.23 -4.04
CA LEU A 220 -19.39 -29.32 -3.88
C LEU A 220 -20.66 -30.10 -3.56
N TYR A 221 -20.98 -31.16 -4.32
CA TYR A 221 -22.15 -31.98 -4.01
C TYR A 221 -22.09 -32.59 -2.61
N GLN A 222 -20.93 -33.12 -2.20
CA GLN A 222 -20.70 -33.61 -0.84
C GLN A 222 -20.92 -32.52 0.21
N PHE A 223 -20.51 -31.27 -0.06
CA PHE A 223 -20.78 -30.13 0.81
C PHE A 223 -22.28 -29.89 0.95
N LEU A 224 -23.00 -29.78 -0.18
CA LEU A 224 -24.43 -29.47 -0.22
C LEU A 224 -25.26 -30.56 0.48
N VAL A 225 -24.92 -31.83 0.28
CA VAL A 225 -25.71 -32.97 0.77
C VAL A 225 -25.45 -33.32 2.23
N GLY A 226 -24.37 -32.82 2.84
CA GLY A 226 -24.02 -33.10 4.25
C GLY A 226 -22.90 -34.13 4.46
N ASP A 227 -22.22 -34.56 3.38
CA ASP A 227 -21.28 -35.68 3.38
C ASP A 227 -19.81 -35.26 3.31
N LEU A 228 -19.51 -33.96 3.13
CA LEU A 228 -18.12 -33.50 3.05
C LEU A 228 -17.40 -33.64 4.40
N ARG A 229 -16.27 -34.34 4.38
CA ARG A 229 -15.37 -34.54 5.53
C ARG A 229 -13.94 -34.15 5.18
N ASP A 230 -13.22 -33.59 6.15
CA ASP A 230 -11.79 -33.31 6.06
C ASP A 230 -11.10 -33.87 7.31
N GLY A 231 -10.55 -35.07 7.18
CA GLY A 231 -10.18 -35.91 8.33
C GLY A 231 -11.42 -36.18 9.20
N ASP A 232 -11.31 -35.90 10.50
CA ASP A 232 -12.40 -36.05 11.47
C ASP A 232 -13.39 -34.87 11.47
N ARG A 233 -13.13 -33.81 10.69
CA ARG A 233 -13.95 -32.59 10.70
C ARG A 233 -15.09 -32.67 9.69
N ASP A 234 -16.28 -32.30 10.14
CA ASP A 234 -17.42 -32.07 9.27
C ASP A 234 -17.33 -30.69 8.61
N MET A 235 -17.07 -30.68 7.31
CA MET A 235 -16.95 -29.47 6.50
C MET A 235 -18.17 -29.24 5.62
N SER A 236 -19.23 -30.04 5.77
CA SER A 236 -20.44 -29.95 4.96
C SER A 236 -21.34 -28.77 5.36
N LEU A 237 -22.41 -28.54 4.61
CA LEU A 237 -23.43 -27.55 4.92
C LEU A 237 -24.15 -27.94 6.23
N PRO A 238 -24.04 -27.15 7.32
CA PRO A 238 -24.59 -27.54 8.62
C PRO A 238 -26.11 -27.76 8.58
N ALA A 239 -26.58 -28.76 9.32
CA ALA A 239 -28.01 -29.07 9.44
C ALA A 239 -28.70 -28.24 10.54
N THR A 240 -27.98 -27.94 11.62
CA THR A 240 -28.44 -27.16 12.78
C THR A 240 -28.51 -25.67 12.45
N SER A 241 -29.64 -25.03 12.76
CA SER A 241 -29.86 -23.60 12.42
C SER A 241 -28.78 -22.67 12.99
N PRO A 242 -28.36 -22.75 14.27
CA PRO A 242 -27.34 -21.84 14.81
C PRO A 242 -26.01 -21.93 14.07
N ASP A 243 -25.49 -23.14 13.85
CA ASP A 243 -24.21 -23.34 13.15
C ASP A 243 -24.32 -22.99 11.66
N ARG A 244 -25.47 -23.30 11.06
CA ARG A 244 -25.75 -22.97 9.66
C ARG A 244 -25.82 -21.47 9.44
N ASP A 245 -26.49 -20.74 10.32
CA ASP A 245 -26.64 -19.28 10.20
C ASP A 245 -25.30 -18.57 10.38
N GLU A 246 -24.44 -19.05 11.28
CA GLU A 246 -23.06 -18.54 11.41
C GLU A 246 -22.25 -18.79 10.14
N VAL A 247 -22.20 -20.03 9.66
CA VAL A 247 -21.41 -20.40 8.46
C VAL A 247 -21.90 -19.64 7.23
N LEU A 248 -23.22 -19.59 7.00
CA LEU A 248 -23.79 -18.91 5.83
C LEU A 248 -23.69 -17.39 5.94
N GLY A 249 -23.83 -16.80 7.14
CA GLY A 249 -23.64 -15.37 7.34
C GLY A 249 -22.19 -14.93 7.11
N TYR A 250 -21.24 -15.78 7.55
CA TYR A 250 -19.81 -15.55 7.32
C TYR A 250 -19.44 -15.74 5.84
N LEU A 251 -19.98 -16.75 5.15
CA LEU A 251 -19.84 -16.91 3.69
C LEU A 251 -20.39 -15.71 2.94
N ASP A 252 -21.58 -15.20 3.30
CA ASP A 252 -22.20 -14.05 2.64
C ASP A 252 -21.36 -12.77 2.80
N THR A 253 -20.71 -12.60 3.95
CA THR A 253 -19.89 -11.42 4.24
C THR A 253 -18.49 -11.53 3.64
N TRP A 254 -17.83 -12.68 3.81
CA TRP A 254 -16.39 -12.84 3.57
C TRP A 254 -16.02 -13.79 2.44
N GLY A 255 -16.97 -14.58 1.92
CA GLY A 255 -16.72 -15.57 0.87
C GLY A 255 -15.92 -16.80 1.32
N GLY A 256 -15.67 -16.94 2.62
CA GLY A 256 -14.92 -18.05 3.19
C GLY A 256 -15.72 -18.81 4.24
N ASP A 257 -15.29 -20.03 4.56
CA ASP A 257 -15.85 -20.83 5.64
C ASP A 257 -15.12 -20.52 6.97
N PRO A 258 -15.85 -20.13 8.04
CA PRO A 258 -15.22 -19.79 9.31
C PRO A 258 -14.46 -20.98 9.93
N ARG A 259 -14.83 -22.24 9.59
CA ARG A 259 -14.17 -23.46 10.07
C ARG A 259 -12.81 -23.71 9.42
N GLN A 260 -12.54 -23.08 8.28
CA GLN A 260 -11.25 -23.15 7.58
C GLN A 260 -10.36 -21.93 7.83
N THR A 261 -10.89 -20.95 8.56
CA THR A 261 -10.18 -19.72 8.90
C THR A 261 -9.32 -19.98 10.13
N ALA A 262 -7.99 -19.88 9.99
CA ALA A 262 -7.07 -20.10 11.10
C ALA A 262 -7.16 -18.99 12.15
N GLU A 263 -7.27 -17.74 11.68
CA GLU A 263 -7.45 -16.56 12.51
C GLU A 263 -8.46 -15.61 11.85
N LYS A 264 -9.33 -14.99 12.65
CA LYS A 264 -10.27 -13.97 12.18
C LYS A 264 -9.72 -12.58 12.51
N GLY A 265 -9.85 -11.67 11.54
CA GLY A 265 -9.46 -10.27 11.67
C GLY A 265 -8.06 -9.96 11.13
N THR A 266 -7.64 -8.72 11.32
CA THR A 266 -6.35 -8.20 10.87
C THR A 266 -5.59 -7.58 12.03
N SER A 267 -4.26 -7.54 11.94
CA SER A 267 -3.38 -6.95 12.97
C SER A 267 -3.32 -5.42 12.93
N VAL A 268 -4.30 -4.77 12.30
CA VAL A 268 -4.35 -3.31 12.15
C VAL A 268 -4.75 -2.64 13.47
N PHE A 269 -4.09 -1.52 13.75
CA PHE A 269 -4.39 -0.70 14.93
C PHE A 269 -4.55 0.76 14.54
N SER A 270 -5.60 1.42 15.03
CA SER A 270 -5.79 2.85 14.81
C SER A 270 -6.70 3.46 15.87
N VAL A 271 -6.32 4.64 16.36
CA VAL A 271 -7.15 5.50 17.22
C VAL A 271 -8.46 5.90 16.54
N TRP A 272 -8.47 5.98 15.21
CA TRP A 272 -9.65 6.35 14.42
C TRP A 272 -10.76 5.29 14.42
N TYR A 273 -10.51 4.08 14.93
CA TYR A 273 -11.59 3.13 15.20
C TYR A 273 -12.36 3.43 16.49
N HIS A 274 -11.83 4.32 17.34
CA HIS A 274 -12.31 4.56 18.69
C HIS A 274 -12.77 6.01 18.92
N VAL A 275 -12.23 6.96 18.16
CA VAL A 275 -12.57 8.39 18.29
C VAL A 275 -13.66 8.75 17.29
N THR A 276 -14.86 9.04 17.79
CA THR A 276 -16.05 9.38 16.98
C THR A 276 -16.52 10.82 17.17
N ASP A 277 -16.20 11.43 18.32
CA ASP A 277 -16.56 12.82 18.62
C ASP A 277 -15.76 13.79 17.74
N PRO A 278 -16.41 14.71 16.99
CA PRO A 278 -15.74 15.65 16.11
C PRO A 278 -14.65 16.49 16.76
N THR A 279 -14.85 16.96 17.99
CA THR A 279 -13.89 17.81 18.69
C THR A 279 -12.63 17.03 19.00
N THR A 280 -12.80 15.81 19.50
CA THR A 280 -11.71 14.88 19.81
C THR A 280 -10.98 14.44 18.54
N MET A 281 -11.70 14.18 17.45
CA MET A 281 -11.10 13.87 16.14
C MET A 281 -10.16 15.00 15.70
N TRP A 282 -10.62 16.25 15.74
CA TRP A 282 -9.79 17.41 15.38
C TRP A 282 -8.61 17.60 16.33
N ALA A 283 -8.79 17.39 17.64
CA ALA A 283 -7.70 17.49 18.61
C ALA A 283 -6.59 16.45 18.33
N VAL A 284 -6.97 15.19 18.04
CA VAL A 284 -6.03 14.13 17.63
C VAL A 284 -5.35 14.51 16.31
N HIS A 285 -6.12 14.97 15.33
CA HIS A 285 -5.59 15.35 14.01
C HIS A 285 -4.57 16.49 14.09
N ILE A 286 -4.90 17.57 14.80
CA ILE A 286 -4.01 18.71 15.02
C ILE A 286 -2.75 18.26 15.77
N SER A 287 -2.88 17.36 16.75
CA SER A 287 -1.73 16.79 17.46
C SER A 287 -0.80 16.03 16.50
N CYS A 288 -1.34 15.25 15.56
CA CYS A 288 -0.54 14.60 14.51
C CYS A 288 0.16 15.63 13.61
N LEU A 289 -0.53 16.68 13.17
CA LEU A 289 0.06 17.75 12.35
C LEU A 289 1.20 18.46 13.07
N VAL A 290 1.05 18.74 14.37
CA VAL A 290 2.12 19.32 15.20
C VAL A 290 3.30 18.35 15.28
N ILE A 291 3.07 17.06 15.53
CA ILE A 291 4.13 16.03 15.53
C ILE A 291 4.88 16.02 14.20
N PHE A 292 4.16 16.05 13.07
CA PHE A 292 4.79 16.10 11.75
C PHE A 292 5.58 17.39 11.55
N ALA A 293 5.07 18.55 11.96
CA ALA A 293 5.79 19.82 11.89
C ALA A 293 7.09 19.79 12.72
N LEU A 294 7.02 19.28 13.96
CA LEU A 294 8.19 19.13 14.82
C LEU A 294 9.20 18.12 14.23
N PHE A 295 8.72 17.02 13.65
CA PHE A 295 9.54 16.08 12.92
C PHE A 295 10.18 16.70 11.67
N THR A 296 9.49 17.60 10.95
CA THR A 296 9.99 18.31 9.75
C THR A 296 11.07 19.35 10.08
N VAL A 297 10.93 20.08 11.18
CA VAL A 297 11.97 21.05 11.60
C VAL A 297 13.10 20.40 12.42
N GLY A 298 12.87 19.19 12.93
CA GLY A 298 13.87 18.38 13.60
C GLY A 298 14.07 18.83 15.03
N LEU A 299 12.93 19.00 15.73
CA LEU A 299 12.87 19.26 17.14
C LEU A 299 12.60 17.95 17.88
N TRP A 300 13.45 17.62 18.86
CA TRP A 300 13.37 16.37 19.62
C TRP A 300 13.29 15.13 18.70
N THR A 301 14.14 15.11 17.68
CA THR A 301 14.03 14.23 16.51
C THR A 301 13.94 12.75 16.89
N ARG A 302 14.58 12.31 17.97
CA ARG A 302 14.49 10.95 18.50
C ARG A 302 13.08 10.56 18.95
N VAL A 303 12.32 11.51 19.49
CA VAL A 303 10.94 11.30 19.95
C VAL A 303 9.97 11.55 18.79
N THR A 304 10.13 12.67 18.08
CA THR A 304 9.19 13.07 17.02
C THR A 304 9.23 12.15 15.81
N SER A 305 10.35 11.48 15.50
CA SER A 305 10.39 10.45 14.45
C SER A 305 9.55 9.21 14.79
N VAL A 306 9.62 8.71 16.03
CA VAL A 306 8.80 7.59 16.52
C VAL A 306 7.33 7.97 16.53
N LEU A 307 7.02 9.17 17.04
CA LEU A 307 5.65 9.69 17.07
C LEU A 307 5.10 9.92 15.66
N ALA A 308 5.91 10.44 14.72
CA ALA A 308 5.49 10.63 13.34
C ALA A 308 5.20 9.28 12.66
N TRP A 309 6.04 8.27 12.88
CA TRP A 309 5.77 6.92 12.40
C TRP A 309 4.44 6.38 12.96
N ALA A 310 4.27 6.39 14.29
CA ALA A 310 3.05 5.91 14.93
C ALA A 310 1.81 6.69 14.49
N ALA A 311 1.89 8.02 14.40
CA ALA A 311 0.81 8.87 13.93
C ALA A 311 0.42 8.51 12.48
N SER A 312 1.39 8.37 11.57
CA SER A 312 1.12 8.00 10.18
C SER A 312 0.45 6.61 10.06
N LEU A 313 0.86 5.64 10.88
CA LEU A 313 0.26 4.31 10.88
C LEU A 313 -1.20 4.32 11.30
N ASN A 314 -1.62 5.24 12.18
CA ASN A 314 -3.03 5.34 12.55
C ASN A 314 -3.91 5.67 11.34
N TYR A 315 -3.48 6.57 10.45
CA TYR A 315 -4.23 6.88 9.22
C TYR A 315 -4.21 5.70 8.25
N ILE A 316 -3.04 5.10 8.03
CA ILE A 316 -2.86 3.94 7.13
C ILE A 316 -3.72 2.74 7.57
N HIS A 317 -3.69 2.39 8.86
CA HIS A 317 -4.45 1.26 9.41
C HIS A 317 -5.96 1.49 9.48
N ARG A 318 -6.42 2.74 9.48
CA ARG A 318 -7.84 3.07 9.36
C ARG A 318 -8.30 3.11 7.89
N GLY A 319 -7.45 3.59 7.00
CA GLY A 319 -7.71 3.78 5.57
C GLY A 319 -7.23 2.63 4.69
N GLN A 320 -7.43 1.37 5.10
CA GLN A 320 -6.91 0.21 4.36
C GLN A 320 -7.42 0.13 2.90
N LEU A 321 -8.59 0.69 2.60
CA LEU A 321 -9.17 0.70 1.25
C LEU A 321 -8.59 1.78 0.33
N ILE A 322 -8.00 2.83 0.90
CA ILE A 322 -7.39 3.93 0.16
C ILE A 322 -5.86 3.85 0.20
N LEU A 323 -5.33 2.73 0.70
CA LEU A 323 -3.91 2.44 0.74
C LEU A 323 -3.32 2.47 -0.66
N PHE A 324 -2.24 3.21 -0.82
CA PHE A 324 -1.55 3.33 -2.09
C PHE A 324 -0.03 3.19 -1.93
N GLY A 325 0.68 3.07 -3.05
CA GLY A 325 2.14 2.93 -3.06
C GLY A 325 2.88 4.04 -2.30
N GLN A 326 2.31 5.25 -2.22
CA GLN A 326 2.88 6.34 -1.42
C GLN A 326 3.00 5.99 0.07
N ASP A 327 2.01 5.31 0.64
CA ASP A 327 1.92 5.04 2.07
C ASP A 327 3.00 4.03 2.49
N THR A 328 3.26 3.07 1.59
CA THR A 328 4.35 2.12 1.72
C THR A 328 5.70 2.84 1.70
N MET A 329 5.94 3.73 0.73
CA MET A 329 7.21 4.48 0.63
C MET A 329 7.42 5.41 1.82
N GLN A 330 6.36 6.10 2.25
CA GLN A 330 6.33 6.93 3.45
C GLN A 330 6.74 6.12 4.69
N THR A 331 6.12 4.96 4.91
CA THR A 331 6.38 4.12 6.09
C THR A 331 7.82 3.62 6.12
N ILE A 332 8.33 3.16 4.98
CA ILE A 332 9.73 2.72 4.81
C ILE A 332 10.70 3.86 5.14
N LEU A 333 10.48 5.04 4.58
CA LEU A 333 11.34 6.21 4.80
C LEU A 333 11.36 6.63 6.26
N ILE A 334 10.20 6.82 6.89
CA ILE A 334 10.13 7.27 8.29
C ILE A 334 10.78 6.24 9.21
N MET A 335 10.57 4.94 8.97
CA MET A 335 11.20 3.87 9.74
C MET A 335 12.73 3.97 9.71
N TYR A 336 13.34 4.20 8.54
CA TYR A 336 14.79 4.36 8.44
C TYR A 336 15.29 5.70 8.98
N LEU A 337 14.51 6.78 8.86
CA LEU A 337 14.83 8.09 9.44
C LEU A 337 14.75 8.12 10.97
N MET A 338 13.93 7.23 11.56
CA MET A 338 13.83 6.99 13.00
C MET A 338 15.08 6.26 13.53
N ILE A 339 15.61 5.31 12.77
CA ILE A 339 16.86 4.60 13.09
C ILE A 339 18.06 5.56 12.96
N GLY A 340 18.18 6.25 11.83
CA GLY A 340 19.29 7.14 11.51
C GLY A 340 19.33 8.41 12.36
N PRO A 341 20.50 9.06 12.53
CA PRO A 341 20.62 10.34 13.23
C PRO A 341 20.15 11.51 12.33
N SER A 342 18.92 11.46 11.86
CA SER A 342 18.31 12.47 10.95
C SER A 342 18.16 13.87 11.56
N GLY A 343 18.31 13.97 12.89
CA GLY A 343 18.37 15.25 13.62
C GLY A 343 19.78 15.81 13.82
N ALA A 344 20.84 15.15 13.33
CA ALA A 344 22.22 15.61 13.54
C ALA A 344 22.66 16.75 12.60
N ALA A 345 21.88 17.01 11.54
CA ALA A 345 22.12 18.07 10.56
C ALA A 345 20.77 18.62 10.07
N LEU A 346 20.78 19.87 9.57
CA LEU A 346 19.60 20.54 9.02
C LEU A 346 18.37 20.52 9.95
N SER A 347 18.59 20.71 11.26
CA SER A 347 17.54 20.57 12.29
C SER A 347 17.66 21.61 13.41
N ILE A 348 16.57 21.85 14.13
CA ILE A 348 16.59 22.67 15.36
C ILE A 348 17.48 22.01 16.43
N ASP A 349 17.47 20.68 16.55
CA ASP A 349 18.34 19.97 17.49
C ASP A 349 19.84 20.23 17.20
N ALA A 350 20.24 20.22 15.92
CA ALA A 350 21.61 20.54 15.51
C ALA A 350 21.94 22.01 15.77
N LEU A 351 21.02 22.93 15.51
CA LEU A 351 21.19 24.35 15.81
C LEU A 351 21.36 24.60 17.33
N ARG A 352 20.56 23.94 18.17
CA ARG A 352 20.70 23.98 19.63
C ARG A 352 22.05 23.44 20.10
N LYS A 353 22.54 22.36 19.50
CA LYS A 353 23.88 21.81 19.79
C LYS A 353 24.97 22.81 19.40
N ARG A 354 24.88 23.43 18.22
CA ARG A 354 25.81 24.48 17.76
C ARG A 354 25.79 25.69 18.68
N TYR A 355 24.61 26.15 19.12
CA TYR A 355 24.49 27.26 20.07
C TYR A 355 25.16 26.97 21.41
N ARG A 356 24.92 25.78 21.98
CA ARG A 356 25.58 25.36 23.24
C ARG A 356 27.10 25.28 23.07
N ALA A 357 27.58 24.77 21.94
CA ALA A 357 28.99 24.72 21.60
C ALA A 357 29.60 26.12 21.45
N ALA A 358 28.96 27.01 20.71
CA ALA A 358 29.40 28.40 20.54
C ALA A 358 29.49 29.12 21.88
N LYS A 359 28.47 29.00 22.73
CA LYS A 359 28.46 29.59 24.07
C LYS A 359 29.60 29.07 24.94
N ALA A 360 29.85 27.76 24.91
CA ALA A 360 30.94 27.15 25.68
C ALA A 360 32.33 27.60 25.20
N LEU A 361 32.53 27.71 23.88
CA LEU A 361 33.79 28.14 23.29
C LEU A 361 34.07 29.63 23.51
N MET A 362 33.06 30.50 23.29
CA MET A 362 33.21 31.94 23.48
C MET A 362 33.35 32.33 24.96
N GLY A 363 32.68 31.61 25.86
CA GLY A 363 32.81 31.82 27.29
C GLY A 363 34.01 31.13 27.95
N SER A 364 34.88 30.45 27.19
CA SER A 364 36.01 29.69 27.75
C SER A 364 37.22 30.56 28.10
N GLY A 365 37.22 31.85 27.74
CA GLY A 365 38.36 32.75 27.90
C GLY A 365 39.58 32.29 27.10
N GLY A 366 39.36 31.78 25.88
CA GLY A 366 40.42 31.29 24.99
C GLY A 366 40.91 29.86 25.28
N ARG A 367 40.34 29.16 26.27
CA ARG A 367 40.65 27.74 26.52
C ARG A 367 40.04 26.85 25.44
N SER A 368 40.76 25.82 25.02
CA SER A 368 40.23 24.82 24.09
C SER A 368 39.06 24.06 24.71
N VAL A 369 38.02 23.85 23.93
CA VAL A 369 36.83 23.08 24.30
C VAL A 369 36.56 22.07 23.19
N PRO A 370 37.24 20.90 23.18
CA PRO A 370 37.30 20.02 22.01
C PRO A 370 35.93 19.57 21.47
N TRP A 371 34.97 19.28 22.37
CA TRP A 371 33.62 18.89 21.96
C TRP A 371 32.86 20.03 21.26
N ALA A 372 33.10 21.28 21.68
CA ALA A 372 32.44 22.45 21.11
C ALA A 372 33.05 22.82 19.77
N GLU A 373 34.38 22.75 19.66
CA GLU A 373 35.12 22.91 18.41
C GLU A 373 34.64 21.89 17.37
N ALA A 374 34.55 20.61 17.74
CA ALA A 374 34.03 19.56 16.86
C ALA A 374 32.58 19.84 16.43
N ALA A 375 31.70 20.21 17.36
CA ALA A 375 30.29 20.52 17.04
C ALA A 375 30.12 21.73 16.10
N LEU A 376 31.03 22.71 16.17
CA LEU A 376 31.02 23.89 15.30
C LEU A 376 31.64 23.60 13.91
N ALA A 377 32.60 22.68 13.83
CA ALA A 377 33.23 22.26 12.57
C ALA A 377 32.26 21.57 11.60
N GLY A 378 31.16 21.00 12.10
CA GLY A 378 30.08 20.47 11.27
C GLY A 378 29.41 19.22 11.84
N PRO A 379 28.44 18.64 11.11
CA PRO A 379 27.82 17.38 11.47
C PRO A 379 28.85 16.25 11.61
N GLN A 380 28.83 15.57 12.74
CA GLN A 380 29.80 14.51 13.01
C GLN A 380 29.44 13.24 12.23
N PRO A 381 30.41 12.59 11.56
CA PRO A 381 30.17 11.32 10.88
C PRO A 381 29.63 10.26 11.83
N SER A 382 28.67 9.46 11.35
CA SER A 382 28.02 8.42 12.13
C SER A 382 27.91 7.13 11.34
N TRP A 383 28.26 6.00 11.95
CA TRP A 383 28.03 4.67 11.37
C TRP A 383 26.53 4.40 11.21
N LEU A 384 25.70 4.90 12.13
CA LEU A 384 24.24 4.74 12.11
C LEU A 384 23.61 5.53 10.96
N ALA A 385 24.26 6.63 10.55
CA ALA A 385 23.84 7.37 9.35
C ALA A 385 24.07 6.54 8.09
N ASN A 386 25.25 5.93 7.96
CA ASN A 386 25.55 5.06 6.83
C ASN A 386 24.66 3.82 6.82
N PHE A 387 24.43 3.21 7.98
CA PHE A 387 23.53 2.07 8.11
C PHE A 387 22.12 2.39 7.60
N ALA A 388 21.52 3.49 8.06
CA ALA A 388 20.19 3.92 7.61
C ALA A 388 20.16 4.25 6.09
N VAL A 389 21.19 4.93 5.57
CA VAL A 389 21.32 5.19 4.12
C VAL A 389 21.40 3.88 3.33
N ARG A 390 22.17 2.88 3.80
CA ARG A 390 22.24 1.56 3.15
C ARG A 390 20.92 0.82 3.17
N LEU A 391 20.16 0.90 4.27
CA LEU A 391 18.83 0.31 4.34
C LEU A 391 17.89 0.94 3.30
N VAL A 392 17.88 2.27 3.15
CA VAL A 392 17.11 2.94 2.11
C VAL A 392 17.54 2.47 0.72
N GLN A 393 18.84 2.43 0.43
CA GLN A 393 19.36 2.00 -0.87
C GLN A 393 19.00 0.54 -1.18
N ILE A 394 19.20 -0.39 -0.24
CA ILE A 394 18.87 -1.80 -0.44
C ILE A 394 17.36 -1.97 -0.63
N ASN A 395 16.55 -1.29 0.18
CA ASN A 395 15.11 -1.40 0.09
C ASN A 395 14.57 -0.83 -1.24
N PHE A 396 15.13 0.29 -1.71
CA PHE A 396 14.84 0.83 -3.04
C PHE A 396 15.18 -0.15 -4.16
N CYS A 397 16.33 -0.85 -4.05
CA CYS A 397 16.67 -1.93 -4.98
C CYS A 397 15.64 -3.07 -4.96
N PHE A 398 15.14 -3.47 -3.78
CA PHE A 398 14.09 -4.50 -3.69
C PHE A 398 12.77 -4.04 -4.31
N ILE A 399 12.38 -2.78 -4.07
CA ILE A 399 11.19 -2.19 -4.69
C ILE A 399 11.30 -2.26 -6.22
N TYR A 400 12.42 -1.81 -6.78
CA TYR A 400 12.66 -1.81 -8.23
C TYR A 400 12.70 -3.22 -8.81
N MET A 401 13.41 -4.13 -8.17
CA MET A 401 13.51 -5.53 -8.61
C MET A 401 12.14 -6.22 -8.58
N SER A 402 11.39 -6.08 -7.49
CA SER A 402 10.04 -6.65 -7.36
C SER A 402 9.09 -6.05 -8.40
N SER A 403 9.15 -4.74 -8.59
CA SER A 403 8.37 -4.02 -9.60
C SER A 403 8.66 -4.56 -11.00
N GLY A 404 9.93 -4.66 -11.40
CA GLY A 404 10.33 -5.14 -12.72
C GLY A 404 9.98 -6.61 -12.97
N PHE A 405 10.26 -7.50 -12.02
CA PHE A 405 9.95 -8.93 -12.17
C PHE A 405 8.45 -9.22 -12.15
N SER A 406 7.65 -8.44 -11.42
CA SER A 406 6.19 -8.59 -11.47
C SER A 406 5.64 -8.28 -12.87
N LYS A 407 6.21 -7.28 -13.57
CA LYS A 407 5.79 -6.89 -14.91
C LYS A 407 6.11 -7.95 -15.97
N LEU A 408 7.22 -8.68 -15.82
CA LEU A 408 7.57 -9.80 -16.72
C LEU A 408 6.51 -10.92 -16.74
N LYS A 409 5.67 -11.03 -15.70
CA LYS A 409 4.60 -12.03 -15.63
C LYS A 409 3.32 -11.61 -16.36
N GLY A 410 3.13 -10.31 -16.64
CA GLY A 410 1.89 -9.77 -17.21
C GLY A 410 1.91 -9.73 -18.73
N THR A 411 0.90 -10.31 -19.38
CA THR A 411 0.75 -10.29 -20.85
C THR A 411 0.73 -8.87 -21.42
N THR A 412 0.11 -7.92 -20.73
CA THR A 412 0.00 -6.51 -21.13
C THR A 412 1.36 -5.81 -21.32
N TRP A 413 2.42 -6.24 -20.63
CA TRP A 413 3.76 -5.70 -20.82
C TRP A 413 4.42 -6.25 -22.07
N TRP A 414 4.21 -7.52 -22.39
CA TRP A 414 4.75 -8.17 -23.59
C TRP A 414 4.08 -7.69 -24.88
N GLU A 415 2.78 -7.41 -24.83
CA GLU A 415 2.04 -6.81 -25.95
C GLU A 415 2.12 -5.28 -25.98
N HIS A 416 2.86 -4.67 -25.04
CA HIS A 416 3.08 -3.21 -24.91
C HIS A 416 1.82 -2.37 -24.59
N SER A 417 0.69 -2.99 -24.24
CA SER A 417 -0.55 -2.28 -23.91
C SER A 417 -0.53 -1.64 -22.51
N ALA A 418 0.36 -2.09 -21.61
CA ALA A 418 0.39 -1.69 -20.20
C ALA A 418 0.46 -0.17 -19.99
N ALA A 419 1.34 0.54 -20.71
CA ALA A 419 1.48 1.99 -20.57
C ALA A 419 0.20 2.74 -20.94
N TRP A 420 -0.47 2.31 -22.02
CA TRP A 420 -1.73 2.89 -22.47
C TRP A 420 -2.85 2.66 -21.44
N LEU A 421 -3.01 1.43 -20.96
CA LEU A 421 -4.04 1.06 -19.99
C LEU A 421 -3.97 1.91 -18.71
N VAL A 422 -2.79 2.35 -18.33
CA VAL A 422 -2.58 3.20 -17.15
C VAL A 422 -2.83 4.68 -17.46
N MET A 423 -2.33 5.20 -18.58
CA MET A 423 -2.50 6.62 -18.95
C MET A 423 -3.96 6.97 -19.29
N ALA A 424 -4.68 6.05 -19.94
CA ALA A 424 -6.08 6.26 -20.31
C ALA A 424 -7.07 5.93 -19.18
N ASN A 425 -6.60 5.43 -18.03
CA ASN A 425 -7.46 5.11 -16.90
C ASN A 425 -8.00 6.41 -16.26
N PRO A 426 -9.31 6.62 -16.13
CA PRO A 426 -9.86 7.83 -15.53
C PRO A 426 -9.57 7.97 -14.03
N GLU A 427 -9.27 6.88 -13.32
CA GLU A 427 -8.98 6.89 -11.88
C GLU A 427 -7.54 7.33 -11.58
N PHE A 428 -6.59 7.03 -12.47
CA PHE A 428 -5.17 7.34 -12.31
C PHE A 428 -4.68 8.41 -13.30
N GLY A 429 -5.08 8.32 -14.55
CA GLY A 429 -4.73 9.25 -15.60
C GLY A 429 -5.31 10.64 -15.36
N LEU A 430 -4.80 11.59 -16.15
CA LEU A 430 -5.21 12.99 -16.09
C LEU A 430 -6.30 13.32 -17.12
N THR A 431 -7.09 12.33 -17.54
CA THR A 431 -8.10 12.44 -18.61
C THR A 431 -9.19 13.47 -18.32
N ARG A 432 -9.43 13.79 -17.04
CA ARG A 432 -10.31 14.91 -16.63
C ARG A 432 -9.83 16.29 -17.12
N TYR A 433 -8.54 16.43 -17.46
CA TYR A 433 -7.99 17.67 -18.01
C TYR A 433 -7.98 17.61 -19.53
N GLN A 434 -8.70 18.53 -20.16
CA GLN A 434 -8.89 18.58 -21.62
C GLN A 434 -7.58 18.53 -22.42
N ALA A 435 -6.52 19.21 -21.94
CA ALA A 435 -5.22 19.21 -22.61
C ALA A 435 -4.56 17.81 -22.64
N TYR A 436 -4.74 17.02 -21.57
CA TYR A 436 -4.21 15.66 -21.50
C TYR A 436 -5.04 14.71 -22.35
N GLU A 437 -6.37 14.83 -22.31
CA GLU A 437 -7.27 14.06 -23.18
C GLU A 437 -6.95 14.30 -24.66
N TRP A 438 -6.78 15.57 -25.05
CA TRP A 438 -6.36 15.96 -26.40
C TRP A 438 -5.05 15.28 -26.79
N LEU A 439 -4.01 15.37 -25.94
CA LEU A 439 -2.73 14.72 -26.19
C LEU A 439 -2.88 13.22 -26.43
N LEU A 440 -3.66 12.52 -25.60
CA LEU A 440 -3.88 11.09 -25.78
C LEU A 440 -4.59 10.76 -27.10
N ARG A 441 -5.57 11.57 -27.51
CA ARG A 441 -6.27 11.40 -28.80
C ARG A 441 -5.30 11.54 -29.97
N GLU A 442 -4.51 12.60 -30.00
CA GLU A 442 -3.50 12.84 -31.06
C GLU A 442 -2.49 11.69 -31.15
N VAL A 443 -2.03 11.18 -30.00
CA VAL A 443 -1.10 10.05 -29.97
C VAL A 443 -1.75 8.78 -30.53
N ILE A 444 -3.03 8.54 -30.25
CA ILE A 444 -3.73 7.34 -30.70
C ILE A 444 -4.07 7.37 -32.19
N GLU A 445 -4.32 8.55 -32.76
CA GLU A 445 -4.63 8.69 -34.18
C GLU A 445 -3.49 8.17 -35.07
N SER A 446 -2.25 8.22 -34.58
CA SER A 446 -1.09 7.62 -35.25
C SER A 446 -0.72 6.27 -34.64
N ARG A 447 -1.08 5.18 -35.34
CA ARG A 447 -0.72 3.80 -34.95
C ARG A 447 0.79 3.60 -34.75
N PHE A 448 1.61 4.27 -35.55
CA PHE A 448 3.06 4.22 -35.41
C PHE A 448 3.53 4.93 -34.13
N LEU A 449 3.01 6.12 -33.86
CA LEU A 449 3.42 6.92 -32.70
C LEU A 449 3.07 6.21 -31.39
N ILE A 450 1.83 5.71 -31.25
CA ILE A 450 1.43 4.96 -30.07
C ILE A 450 2.27 3.69 -29.89
N ALA A 451 2.52 2.92 -30.96
CA ALA A 451 3.34 1.71 -30.88
C ALA A 451 4.79 2.02 -30.48
N PHE A 452 5.38 3.09 -31.05
CA PHE A 452 6.72 3.52 -30.72
C PHE A 452 6.85 3.97 -29.26
N ILE A 453 5.91 4.81 -28.78
CA ILE A 453 5.90 5.29 -27.39
C ILE A 453 5.70 4.11 -26.43
N ALA A 454 4.69 3.28 -26.68
CA ALA A 454 4.34 2.15 -25.82
C ALA A 454 5.48 1.13 -25.72
N GLY A 455 6.11 0.78 -26.85
CA GLY A 455 7.29 -0.08 -26.88
C GLY A 455 8.47 0.52 -26.14
N SER A 456 8.76 1.81 -26.38
CA SER A 456 9.87 2.52 -25.74
C SER A 456 9.70 2.61 -24.23
N VAL A 457 8.49 2.95 -23.73
CA VAL A 457 8.18 3.02 -22.30
C VAL A 457 8.33 1.65 -21.64
N THR A 458 7.86 0.59 -22.31
CA THR A 458 7.97 -0.78 -21.81
C THR A 458 9.44 -1.18 -21.63
N VAL A 459 10.25 -1.05 -22.68
CA VAL A 459 11.69 -1.40 -22.64
C VAL A 459 12.43 -0.53 -21.63
N PHE A 460 12.18 0.78 -21.62
CA PHE A 460 12.77 1.70 -20.66
C PHE A 460 12.45 1.30 -19.21
N THR A 461 11.18 1.05 -18.90
CA THR A 461 10.74 0.71 -17.54
C THR A 461 11.39 -0.58 -17.07
N LEU A 462 11.34 -1.64 -17.89
CA LEU A 462 11.94 -2.93 -17.54
C LEU A 462 13.47 -2.84 -17.39
N ALA A 463 14.15 -2.15 -18.30
CA ALA A 463 15.60 -1.99 -18.24
C ALA A 463 16.04 -1.22 -16.98
N VAL A 464 15.33 -0.15 -16.63
CA VAL A 464 15.61 0.64 -15.43
C VAL A 464 15.30 -0.17 -14.18
N GLU A 465 14.09 -0.72 -14.04
CA GLU A 465 13.67 -1.43 -12.82
C GLU A 465 14.51 -2.68 -12.53
N ILE A 466 14.80 -3.49 -13.56
CA ILE A 466 15.58 -4.73 -13.40
C ILE A 466 17.07 -4.42 -13.32
N GLY A 467 17.56 -3.43 -14.06
CA GLY A 467 18.99 -3.07 -14.11
C GLY A 467 19.46 -2.30 -12.88
N PHE A 468 18.62 -1.44 -12.31
CA PHE A 468 19.00 -0.54 -11.21
C PHE A 468 19.63 -1.26 -10.01
N PRO A 469 19.07 -2.37 -9.47
CA PRO A 469 19.64 -3.09 -8.32
C PRO A 469 21.09 -3.52 -8.48
N PHE A 470 21.54 -3.74 -9.72
CA PHE A 470 22.88 -4.21 -10.05
C PHE A 470 23.79 -3.05 -10.47
N LEU A 471 23.30 -2.17 -11.34
CA LEU A 471 24.11 -1.15 -11.98
C LEU A 471 24.36 0.09 -11.11
N VAL A 472 23.47 0.37 -10.13
CA VAL A 472 23.59 1.54 -9.24
C VAL A 472 24.84 1.52 -8.34
N TRP A 473 25.43 0.35 -8.14
CA TRP A 473 26.65 0.17 -7.34
C TRP A 473 27.93 0.43 -8.15
N THR A 474 27.81 0.59 -9.46
CA THR A 474 28.94 0.74 -10.40
C THR A 474 29.15 2.21 -10.79
N ARG A 475 30.06 2.46 -11.75
CA ARG A 475 30.23 3.77 -12.41
C ARG A 475 28.96 4.29 -13.12
N LEU A 476 28.00 3.42 -13.41
CA LEU A 476 26.72 3.78 -14.02
C LEU A 476 25.70 4.37 -13.03
N ARG A 477 26.06 4.52 -11.74
CA ARG A 477 25.17 5.11 -10.73
C ARG A 477 24.48 6.40 -11.18
N PRO A 478 25.20 7.43 -11.70
CA PRO A 478 24.53 8.67 -12.07
C PRO A 478 23.50 8.47 -13.18
N LEU A 479 23.79 7.60 -14.16
CA LEU A 479 22.85 7.24 -15.21
C LEU A 479 21.61 6.56 -14.61
N MET A 480 21.78 5.52 -13.79
CA MET A 480 20.65 4.79 -13.19
C MET A 480 19.77 5.69 -12.31
N VAL A 481 20.38 6.55 -11.50
CA VAL A 481 19.67 7.54 -10.67
C VAL A 481 18.91 8.55 -11.53
N SER A 482 19.51 9.05 -12.62
CA SER A 482 18.84 9.97 -13.54
C SER A 482 17.69 9.31 -14.31
N LEU A 483 17.85 8.08 -14.79
CA LEU A 483 16.78 7.35 -15.48
C LEU A 483 15.64 7.01 -14.52
N SER A 484 15.96 6.61 -13.28
CA SER A 484 14.97 6.41 -12.22
C SER A 484 14.23 7.71 -11.88
N ALA A 485 14.95 8.84 -11.83
CA ALA A 485 14.34 10.13 -11.59
C ALA A 485 13.39 10.54 -12.75
N LEU A 486 13.78 10.26 -14.00
CA LEU A 486 12.96 10.48 -15.19
C LEU A 486 11.72 9.58 -15.20
N LEU A 487 11.88 8.31 -14.81
CA LEU A 487 10.76 7.37 -14.67
C LEU A 487 9.71 7.91 -13.69
N HIS A 488 10.14 8.34 -12.50
CA HIS A 488 9.23 8.91 -11.50
C HIS A 488 8.67 10.27 -11.90
N LEU A 489 9.37 11.05 -12.72
CA LEU A 489 8.84 12.28 -13.31
C LEU A 489 7.68 11.97 -14.25
N GLY A 490 7.90 10.98 -15.13
CA GLY A 490 6.88 10.48 -16.05
C GLY A 490 5.65 9.98 -15.31
N ILE A 491 5.82 9.19 -14.26
CA ILE A 491 4.72 8.71 -13.42
C ILE A 491 3.98 9.87 -12.75
N ALA A 492 4.69 10.83 -12.17
CA ALA A 492 4.08 11.97 -11.49
C ALA A 492 3.24 12.84 -12.44
N ILE A 493 3.75 13.11 -13.65
CA ILE A 493 3.11 14.00 -14.63
C ILE A 493 2.04 13.28 -15.44
N MET A 494 2.28 12.04 -15.87
CA MET A 494 1.36 11.33 -16.76
C MET A 494 0.28 10.55 -16.02
N MET A 495 0.51 10.18 -14.76
CA MET A 495 -0.42 9.36 -13.96
C MET A 495 -0.93 10.08 -12.71
N GLY A 496 -0.70 11.39 -12.57
CA GLY A 496 -1.17 12.17 -11.41
C GLY A 496 -0.61 11.75 -10.05
N LEU A 497 0.36 10.82 -10.00
CA LEU A 497 0.92 10.25 -8.78
C LEU A 497 2.07 11.10 -8.21
N ALA A 498 1.81 12.39 -8.01
CA ALA A 498 2.85 13.35 -7.64
C ALA A 498 3.51 13.04 -6.28
N VAL A 499 2.71 12.77 -5.24
CA VAL A 499 3.22 12.51 -3.88
C VAL A 499 4.04 11.22 -3.84
N PHE A 500 3.59 10.17 -4.54
CA PHE A 500 4.38 8.96 -4.72
C PHE A 500 5.73 9.26 -5.39
N GLY A 501 5.74 10.00 -6.51
CA GLY A 501 6.97 10.43 -7.18
C GLY A 501 7.91 11.21 -6.26
N MET A 502 7.38 12.11 -5.41
CA MET A 502 8.18 12.88 -4.45
C MET A 502 8.80 12.03 -3.34
N TYR A 503 8.10 11.00 -2.85
CA TYR A 503 8.70 10.02 -1.93
C TYR A 503 9.82 9.23 -2.61
N MET A 504 9.62 8.82 -3.87
CA MET A 504 10.65 8.12 -4.63
C MET A 504 11.88 8.99 -4.88
N TYR A 505 11.70 10.28 -5.18
CA TYR A 505 12.81 11.24 -5.23
C TYR A 505 13.54 11.37 -3.90
N THR A 506 12.79 11.42 -2.80
CA THR A 506 13.38 11.49 -1.46
C THR A 506 14.25 10.27 -1.18
N MET A 507 13.81 9.07 -1.57
CA MET A 507 14.63 7.85 -1.46
C MET A 507 15.86 7.89 -2.38
N LEU A 508 15.73 8.40 -3.61
CA LEU A 508 16.85 8.53 -4.55
C LEU A 508 18.00 9.40 -4.02
N LEU A 509 17.72 10.37 -3.14
CA LEU A 509 18.74 11.17 -2.48
C LEU A 509 19.76 10.31 -1.70
N ALA A 510 19.37 9.10 -1.26
CA ALA A 510 20.28 8.17 -0.60
C ALA A 510 21.46 7.75 -1.50
N TYR A 511 21.34 7.87 -2.83
CA TYR A 511 22.42 7.55 -3.78
C TYR A 511 23.34 8.73 -4.11
N PHE A 512 22.99 9.94 -3.66
CA PHE A 512 23.83 11.13 -3.84
C PHE A 512 24.97 11.13 -2.82
N PRO A 513 26.18 11.62 -3.20
CA PRO A 513 27.25 11.81 -2.25
C PRO A 513 26.82 12.78 -1.14
N ALA A 514 26.96 12.39 0.13
CA ALA A 514 26.57 13.26 1.26
C ALA A 514 27.29 14.63 1.22
N LYS A 515 28.54 14.67 0.73
CA LYS A 515 29.29 15.90 0.47
C LYS A 515 28.55 16.85 -0.48
N LEU A 516 27.99 16.33 -1.56
CA LEU A 516 27.25 17.13 -2.54
C LEU A 516 25.98 17.74 -1.92
N VAL A 517 25.24 16.96 -1.13
CA VAL A 517 24.06 17.46 -0.41
C VAL A 517 24.49 18.56 0.58
N ARG A 518 25.57 18.34 1.32
CA ARG A 518 26.10 19.34 2.26
C ARG A 518 26.50 20.63 1.56
N GLU A 519 27.21 20.58 0.44
CA GLU A 519 27.73 21.75 -0.30
C GLU A 519 26.69 22.49 -1.14
N ARG A 520 25.54 21.87 -1.44
CA ARG A 520 24.49 22.51 -2.26
C ARG A 520 23.26 22.90 -1.46
N VAL A 521 22.95 22.17 -0.39
CA VAL A 521 21.76 22.41 0.44
C VAL A 521 22.12 23.01 1.79
N ALA A 522 23.21 22.56 2.44
CA ALA A 522 23.51 22.94 3.83
C ALA A 522 24.54 24.08 3.96
N HIS A 523 25.50 24.18 3.03
CA HIS A 523 26.60 25.15 3.05
C HIS A 523 26.76 25.73 1.65
N ALA A 524 26.55 27.03 1.47
CA ALA A 524 27.08 27.75 0.32
C ALA A 524 28.29 28.56 0.81
N PRO A 525 29.51 27.98 0.80
CA PRO A 525 30.67 28.65 1.40
C PRO A 525 31.01 29.92 0.60
N GLY A 526 31.22 31.02 1.32
CA GLY A 526 31.96 32.19 0.82
C GLY A 526 31.32 33.04 -0.27
N SER A 527 30.08 32.79 -0.71
CA SER A 527 29.40 33.67 -1.67
C SER A 527 28.75 34.91 -1.03
N GLY A 528 28.67 34.96 0.30
CA GLY A 528 28.10 36.08 1.06
C GLY A 528 29.14 37.08 1.54
N ARG A 529 28.67 38.29 1.88
CA ARG A 529 29.49 39.37 2.44
C ARG A 529 30.06 38.93 3.78
N LYS A 530 31.39 39.00 3.95
CA LYS A 530 32.05 38.63 5.21
C LYS A 530 31.71 39.66 6.28
N LEU A 531 31.35 39.22 7.48
CA LEU A 531 31.01 40.10 8.60
C LEU A 531 31.97 39.86 9.76
N THR A 532 32.15 40.85 10.63
CA THR A 532 32.91 40.69 11.87
C THR A 532 32.04 41.03 13.06
N VAL A 533 31.91 40.10 14.00
CA VAL A 533 31.27 40.31 15.30
C VAL A 533 32.36 40.58 16.33
N ARG A 534 32.30 41.74 16.98
CA ARG A 534 33.11 42.09 18.14
C ARG A 534 32.25 41.98 19.40
N TYR A 535 32.78 41.34 20.43
CA TYR A 535 32.09 41.12 21.70
C TYR A 535 33.10 41.02 22.84
N ASP A 536 32.69 41.27 24.08
CA ASP A 536 33.51 41.00 25.27
C ASP A 536 33.17 39.62 25.84
N GLY A 537 34.15 38.70 25.86
CA GLY A 537 34.00 37.36 26.43
C GLY A 537 33.69 37.34 27.94
N ARG A 538 33.89 38.46 28.64
CA ARG A 538 33.59 38.62 30.08
C ARG A 538 32.12 38.90 30.36
N ASP A 539 31.36 39.44 29.40
CA ASP A 539 29.92 39.68 29.56
C ASP A 539 29.07 38.47 29.13
N PRO A 540 28.34 37.81 30.05
CA PRO A 540 27.45 36.70 29.72
C PRO A 540 26.38 37.05 28.68
N THR A 541 25.95 38.30 28.58
CA THR A 541 24.93 38.74 27.62
C THR A 541 25.51 38.88 26.22
N ALA A 542 26.65 39.56 26.09
CA ALA A 542 27.41 39.64 24.84
C ALA A 542 27.78 38.25 24.29
N VAL A 543 28.27 37.34 25.14
CA VAL A 543 28.57 35.94 24.77
C VAL A 543 27.33 35.21 24.26
N ARG A 544 26.15 35.41 24.85
CA ARG A 544 24.90 34.77 24.37
C ARG A 544 24.50 35.26 22.99
N LYS A 545 24.59 36.57 22.73
CA LYS A 545 24.27 37.18 21.42
C LYS A 545 25.26 36.71 20.35
N ALA A 546 26.57 36.79 20.62
CA ALA A 546 27.61 36.31 19.71
C ALA A 546 27.50 34.80 19.43
N ALA A 547 27.19 33.99 20.46
CA ALA A 547 26.99 32.56 20.31
C ALA A 547 25.79 32.21 19.42
N LEU A 548 24.71 33.01 19.48
CA LEU A 548 23.56 32.85 18.59
C LEU A 548 23.96 33.10 17.14
N ILE A 549 24.68 34.20 16.88
CA ILE A 549 25.18 34.52 15.53
C ILE A 549 26.08 33.38 15.01
N ARG A 550 27.02 32.88 15.81
CA ARG A 550 27.89 31.76 15.43
C ARG A 550 27.14 30.46 15.18
N ALA A 551 26.05 30.20 15.92
CA ALA A 551 25.24 29.01 15.73
C ALA A 551 24.58 28.99 14.35
N VAL A 552 24.07 30.16 13.92
CA VAL A 552 23.35 30.37 12.65
C VAL A 552 24.32 30.60 11.49
N ASP A 553 25.56 31.02 11.74
CA ASP A 553 26.63 31.11 10.73
C ASP A 553 27.13 29.71 10.33
N VAL A 554 26.31 28.99 9.56
CA VAL A 554 26.63 27.67 9.02
C VAL A 554 27.65 27.79 7.87
N SER A 555 27.66 28.92 7.16
CA SER A 555 28.52 29.15 6.00
C SER A 555 29.92 29.69 6.36
N GLY A 556 30.19 29.99 7.64
CA GLY A 556 31.48 30.51 8.10
C GLY A 556 31.80 31.90 7.56
N GLN A 557 30.79 32.75 7.41
CA GLN A 557 30.91 34.09 6.85
C GLN A 557 31.24 35.14 7.92
N VAL A 558 31.09 34.80 9.20
CA VAL A 558 31.27 35.71 10.32
C VAL A 558 32.58 35.43 11.05
N THR A 559 33.44 36.44 11.14
CA THR A 559 34.64 36.43 11.98
C THR A 559 34.26 36.91 13.38
N PHE A 560 34.75 36.24 14.42
CA PHE A 560 34.46 36.60 15.81
C PHE A 560 35.73 37.11 16.47
N VAL A 561 35.67 38.31 17.05
CA VAL A 561 36.79 38.96 17.73
C VAL A 561 36.38 39.21 19.19
N ASP A 562 37.11 38.61 20.11
CA ASP A 562 36.95 38.86 21.55
C ASP A 562 37.72 40.12 21.94
N LEU A 563 37.03 41.09 22.53
CA LEU A 563 37.56 42.36 23.01
C LEU A 563 38.01 42.30 24.48
N ALA A 564 37.99 41.12 25.12
CA ALA A 564 38.42 40.93 26.50
C ALA A 564 39.86 41.46 26.72
N GLY A 565 39.94 42.69 27.23
CA GLY A 565 41.19 43.42 27.50
C GLY A 565 41.31 43.84 28.96
N LYS A 566 42.28 44.70 29.27
CA LYS A 566 42.53 45.24 30.62
C LYS A 566 41.62 46.44 31.01
N GLY A 567 40.53 46.69 30.30
CA GLY A 567 39.59 47.80 30.57
C GLY A 567 38.23 47.35 31.12
N ASP A 568 37.27 48.28 31.19
CA ASP A 568 35.87 47.99 31.54
C ASP A 568 35.26 46.96 30.58
N VAL A 569 34.22 46.27 31.06
CA VAL A 569 33.52 45.26 30.27
C VAL A 569 32.67 45.94 29.21
N ASP A 570 32.89 45.62 27.93
CA ASP A 570 32.06 46.13 26.84
C ASP A 570 30.80 45.26 26.70
N HIS A 571 29.65 45.84 27.03
CA HIS A 571 28.35 45.18 26.94
C HIS A 571 27.77 45.19 25.50
N THR A 572 28.39 45.93 24.59
CA THR A 572 27.92 46.07 23.20
C THR A 572 28.44 44.94 22.31
N VAL A 573 27.56 44.41 21.44
CA VAL A 573 27.95 43.45 20.40
C VAL A 573 27.87 44.15 19.07
N ARG A 574 29.01 44.33 18.41
CA ARG A 574 29.11 45.11 17.18
C ARG A 574 29.28 44.21 15.97
N LEU A 575 28.40 44.33 14.99
CA LEU A 575 28.51 43.65 13.70
C LEU A 575 29.01 44.65 12.66
N THR A 576 30.20 44.44 12.11
CA THR A 576 30.75 45.30 11.06
C THR A 576 30.86 44.57 9.74
N ASP A 577 30.57 45.27 8.66
CA ASP A 577 30.81 44.80 7.29
C ASP A 577 32.30 44.90 6.88
N PRO A 578 32.70 44.41 5.69
CA PRO A 578 34.08 44.50 5.21
C PRO A 578 34.57 45.93 5.02
N ASP A 579 33.65 46.86 4.76
CA ASP A 579 33.93 48.27 4.51
C ASP A 579 34.01 49.08 5.83
N GLY A 580 33.84 48.41 6.96
CA GLY A 580 33.91 48.99 8.29
C GLY A 580 32.61 49.66 8.76
N HIS A 581 31.53 49.58 7.99
CA HIS A 581 30.24 50.10 8.43
C HIS A 581 29.62 49.17 9.47
N GLU A 582 29.14 49.77 10.55
CA GLU A 582 28.42 49.06 11.61
C GLU A 582 27.01 48.75 11.11
N ALA A 583 26.71 47.46 10.96
CA ALA A 583 25.45 46.96 10.42
C ALA A 583 24.35 46.85 11.51
N THR A 584 24.70 47.07 12.78
CA THR A 584 23.81 47.01 13.94
C THR A 584 23.82 48.33 14.70
N GLY A 585 22.67 48.72 15.27
CA GLY A 585 22.62 49.76 16.31
C GLY A 585 23.27 49.27 17.61
N SER A 586 23.39 50.16 18.60
CA SER A 586 24.10 49.90 19.87
C SER A 586 23.45 48.86 20.82
N ASP A 587 22.24 48.39 20.50
CA ASP A 587 21.40 47.55 21.39
C ASP A 587 21.28 46.09 20.95
#